data_AF-A0A917CRQ8-F1
#
_entry.id   AF-A0A917CRQ8-F1
#
_cell.length_a   1.000
_cell.length_b   1.000
_cell.length_c   1.000
_cell.angle_alpha   90.00
_cell.angle_beta   90.00
_cell.angle_gamma   90.00
#
_symmetry.space_group_name_H-M   'P 1'
#
loop_
_entity.id
_entity.type
_entity.pdbx_description
1 polymer ?
#
loop_
_entity_poly.entity_id
_entity_poly.type
_entity_poly.pdbx_seq_one_letter_code
_entity_poly.pdbx_strand_id
1 'polypeptide(L)'
;MIKDKLIAFGLVLIMLLNMADLIADIRMNVALWHILSEAMIVMVSGFLAAYLIIEMRRRSRSLKQLSKELKEAHHQQAQITEQFKTARHDYFKAIEKQFNDWQLSRSEQEVALLILKGLSIPEIAIMRSTKEKTVRHQASAIYRKAQIDGRHELSAWFMEDFIAVKAA
;
A
#
# COMPACT_ATOMS: atom_id res chain seq x y z
N MET A 1 -17.78 13.79 10.56
CA MET A 1 -17.67 15.27 10.43
C MET A 1 -19.01 16.00 10.45
N ILE A 2 -19.99 15.68 9.58
CA ILE A 2 -21.32 16.34 9.62
C ILE A 2 -22.14 15.89 10.84
N LYS A 3 -22.17 14.58 11.16
CA LYS A 3 -22.83 14.04 12.36
C LYS A 3 -22.28 14.65 13.66
N ASP A 4 -20.97 14.83 13.75
CA ASP A 4 -20.31 15.41 14.92
C ASP A 4 -20.64 16.90 15.12
N LYS A 5 -20.76 17.64 14.02
CA LYS A 5 -21.21 19.04 14.04
C LYS A 5 -22.69 19.15 14.40
N LEU A 6 -23.53 18.21 13.97
CA LEU A 6 -24.94 18.16 14.32
C LEU A 6 -25.14 17.86 15.82
N ILE A 7 -24.37 16.96 16.40
CA ILE A 7 -24.42 16.67 17.84
C ILE A 7 -23.96 17.88 18.66
N ALA A 8 -22.85 18.53 18.27
CA ALA A 8 -22.39 19.74 18.94
C ALA A 8 -23.40 20.90 18.81
N PHE A 9 -24.01 21.06 17.63
CA PHE A 9 -25.06 22.06 17.40
C PHE A 9 -26.29 21.78 18.27
N GLY A 10 -26.73 20.52 18.36
CA GLY A 10 -27.83 20.11 19.24
C GLY A 10 -27.55 20.40 20.72
N LEU A 11 -26.34 20.14 21.20
CA LEU A 11 -25.95 20.44 22.59
C LEU A 11 -25.93 21.95 22.88
N VAL A 12 -25.41 22.76 21.95
CA VAL A 12 -25.43 24.23 22.08
C VAL A 12 -26.86 24.75 22.07
N LEU A 13 -27.73 24.20 21.22
CA LEU A 13 -29.14 24.56 21.16
C LEU A 13 -29.88 24.23 22.46
N ILE A 14 -29.63 23.05 23.03
CA ILE A 14 -30.20 22.65 24.33
C ILE A 14 -29.70 23.56 25.46
N MET A 15 -28.42 23.96 25.46
CA MET A 15 -27.92 24.92 26.45
C MET A 15 -28.59 26.29 26.35
N LEU A 16 -28.88 26.77 25.13
CA LEU A 16 -29.56 28.05 24.92
C LEU A 16 -31.01 28.02 25.40
N LEU A 17 -31.72 26.91 25.15
CA LEU A 17 -33.09 26.73 25.63
C LEU A 17 -33.15 26.71 27.17
N ASN A 18 -32.28 25.93 27.83
CA ASN A 18 -32.22 25.90 29.29
C ASN A 18 -31.84 27.25 29.92
N MET A 19 -31.00 28.05 29.24
CA MET A 19 -30.66 29.39 29.69
C MET A 19 -31.83 30.36 29.55
N ALA A 20 -32.65 30.22 28.50
CA ALA A 20 -33.84 31.04 28.31
C ALA A 20 -34.91 30.74 29.38
N ASP A 21 -35.13 29.47 29.72
CA ASP A 21 -36.05 29.06 30.80
C ASP A 21 -35.60 29.64 32.15
N LEU A 22 -34.30 29.54 32.48
CA LEU A 22 -33.74 30.12 33.71
C LEU A 22 -33.99 31.64 33.81
N ILE A 23 -33.90 32.37 32.69
CA ILE A 23 -34.16 33.83 32.66
C ILE A 23 -35.66 34.14 32.82
N ALA A 24 -36.54 33.31 32.24
CA ALA A 24 -37.98 33.46 32.37
C ALA A 24 -38.41 33.28 33.84
N ASP A 25 -37.84 32.29 34.53
CA ASP A 25 -38.16 31.97 35.92
C ASP A 25 -37.62 33.01 36.91
N ILE A 26 -36.45 33.59 36.64
CA ILE A 26 -35.94 34.75 37.42
C ILE A 26 -36.86 35.96 37.26
N ARG A 27 -37.43 36.20 36.07
CA ARG A 27 -38.38 37.31 35.84
C ARG A 27 -39.75 37.07 36.48
N MET A 28 -40.17 35.81 36.62
CA MET A 28 -41.46 35.45 37.23
C MET A 28 -41.39 35.33 38.76
N ASN A 29 -40.24 35.59 39.38
CA ASN A 29 -40.05 35.67 40.84
C ASN A 29 -40.50 34.39 41.59
N VAL A 30 -40.31 33.24 40.94
CA VAL A 30 -40.72 31.89 41.37
C VAL A 30 -39.81 31.37 42.50
N ALA A 31 -40.23 30.34 43.24
CA ALA A 31 -39.54 29.85 44.44
C ALA A 31 -38.05 29.48 44.21
N LEU A 32 -37.19 29.87 45.17
CA LEU A 32 -35.72 29.67 45.15
C LEU A 32 -35.28 28.20 44.91
N TRP A 33 -36.11 27.23 45.29
CA TRP A 33 -35.82 25.80 45.09
C TRP A 33 -35.79 25.39 43.61
N HIS A 34 -36.61 26.01 42.75
CA HIS A 34 -36.63 25.72 41.31
C HIS A 34 -35.37 26.26 40.63
N ILE A 35 -35.00 27.51 40.95
CA ILE A 35 -33.80 28.18 40.42
C ILE A 35 -32.53 27.37 40.74
N LEU A 36 -32.43 26.80 41.94
CA LEU A 36 -31.28 25.98 42.33
C LEU A 36 -31.21 24.66 41.53
N SER A 37 -32.36 24.02 41.30
CA SER A 37 -32.44 22.76 40.54
C SER A 37 -32.12 22.93 39.05
N GLU A 38 -32.56 24.03 38.45
CA GLU A 38 -32.26 24.36 37.05
C GLU A 38 -30.80 24.78 36.85
N ALA A 39 -30.24 25.55 37.78
CA ALA A 39 -28.83 25.90 37.77
C ALA A 39 -27.93 24.65 37.81
N MET A 40 -28.31 23.63 38.59
CA MET A 40 -27.60 22.35 38.64
C MET A 40 -27.70 21.58 37.32
N ILE A 41 -28.87 21.55 36.69
CA ILE A 41 -29.07 20.89 35.37
C ILE A 41 -28.24 21.58 34.28
N VAL A 42 -28.21 22.91 34.25
CA VAL A 42 -27.40 23.70 33.30
C VAL A 42 -25.92 23.42 33.50
N MET A 43 -25.45 23.33 34.74
CA MET A 43 -24.04 23.07 35.04
C MET A 43 -23.60 21.65 34.62
N VAL A 44 -24.40 20.64 34.95
CA VAL A 44 -24.11 19.23 34.62
C VAL A 44 -24.17 19.00 33.11
N SER A 45 -25.17 19.56 32.43
CA SER A 45 -25.30 19.46 30.97
C SER A 45 -24.17 20.17 30.23
N GLY A 46 -23.75 21.35 30.71
CA GLY A 46 -22.60 22.07 30.17
C GLY A 46 -21.29 21.29 30.32
N PHE A 47 -21.07 20.69 31.49
CA PHE A 47 -19.88 19.88 31.74
C PHE A 47 -19.84 18.63 30.86
N LEU A 48 -20.96 17.92 30.72
CA LEU A 48 -21.08 16.74 29.86
C LEU A 48 -20.88 17.09 28.39
N ALA A 49 -21.46 18.20 27.92
CA ALA A 49 -21.28 18.68 26.56
C ALA A 49 -19.80 19.03 26.28
N ALA A 50 -19.14 19.73 27.19
CA ALA A 50 -17.72 20.06 27.07
C ALA A 50 -16.85 18.80 27.04
N TYR A 51 -17.11 17.83 27.92
CA TYR A 51 -16.41 16.55 27.96
C TYR A 51 -16.54 15.79 26.64
N LEU A 52 -17.76 15.64 26.11
CA LEU A 52 -18.01 14.95 24.84
C LEU A 52 -17.38 15.67 23.65
N ILE A 53 -17.37 17.00 23.63
CA ILE A 53 -16.71 17.78 22.57
C ILE A 53 -15.20 17.55 22.58
N ILE A 54 -14.58 17.51 23.77
CA ILE A 54 -13.14 17.26 23.91
C ILE A 54 -12.80 15.83 23.49
N GLU A 55 -13.54 14.84 23.98
CA GLU A 55 -13.41 13.42 23.65
C GLU A 55 -13.52 13.18 22.13
N MET A 56 -14.53 13.77 21.50
CA MET A 56 -14.77 13.64 20.06
C MET A 56 -13.69 14.32 19.22
N ARG A 57 -13.19 15.49 19.67
CA ARG A 57 -12.04 16.14 19.03
C ARG A 57 -10.77 15.31 19.13
N ARG A 58 -10.54 14.60 20.24
CA ARG A 58 -9.40 13.66 20.39
C ARG A 58 -9.52 12.48 19.43
N ARG A 59 -10.68 11.80 19.39
CA ARG A 59 -10.93 10.64 18.51
C ARG A 59 -10.80 10.96 17.01
N SER A 60 -11.24 12.15 16.60
CA SER A 60 -11.18 12.57 15.19
C SER A 60 -9.74 12.82 14.69
N ARG A 61 -8.78 13.11 15.59
CA ARG A 61 -7.37 13.29 15.22
C ARG A 61 -6.69 11.95 14.91
N SER A 62 -6.93 10.92 15.72
CA SER A 62 -6.35 9.59 15.54
C SER A 62 -6.78 8.93 14.23
N LEU A 63 -8.05 9.09 13.83
CA LEU A 63 -8.55 8.57 12.54
C LEU A 63 -7.91 9.29 11.33
N LYS A 64 -7.59 10.59 11.47
CA LYS A 64 -6.92 11.34 10.41
C LYS A 64 -5.45 10.96 10.27
N GLN A 65 -4.76 10.67 11.38
CA GLN A 65 -3.38 10.17 11.34
C GLN A 65 -3.31 8.79 10.70
N LEU A 66 -4.17 7.86 11.14
CA LEU A 66 -4.17 6.50 10.59
C LEU A 66 -4.51 6.45 9.09
N SER A 67 -5.45 7.28 8.63
CA SER A 67 -5.77 7.38 7.21
C SER A 67 -4.67 8.05 6.37
N LYS A 68 -3.87 8.93 6.98
CA LYS A 68 -2.71 9.55 6.33
C LYS A 68 -1.57 8.54 6.20
N GLU A 69 -1.27 7.80 7.27
CA GLU A 69 -0.27 6.73 7.26
C GLU A 69 -0.60 5.62 6.25
N LEU A 70 -1.86 5.19 6.17
CA LEU A 70 -2.30 4.21 5.16
C LEU A 70 -2.12 4.73 3.73
N LYS A 71 -2.43 6.01 3.47
CA LYS A 71 -2.25 6.61 2.14
C LYS A 71 -0.77 6.69 1.76
N GLU A 72 0.08 7.06 2.71
CA GLU A 72 1.54 7.16 2.50
C GLU A 72 2.14 5.77 2.23
N ALA A 73 1.76 4.75 3.01
CA ALA A 73 2.20 3.37 2.80
C ALA A 73 1.75 2.81 1.44
N HIS A 74 0.50 3.06 1.04
CA HIS A 74 0.02 2.66 -0.29
C HIS A 74 0.75 3.38 -1.43
N HIS A 75 1.12 4.65 -1.24
CA HIS A 75 1.82 5.41 -2.27
C HIS A 75 3.26 4.92 -2.46
N GLN A 76 3.95 4.58 -1.37
CA GLN A 76 5.28 3.97 -1.40
C GLN A 76 5.26 2.61 -2.11
N GLN A 77 4.25 1.76 -1.83
CA GLN A 77 4.09 0.47 -2.49
C GLN A 77 3.94 0.61 -4.01
N ALA A 78 3.15 1.58 -4.47
CA ALA A 78 2.92 1.83 -5.90
C ALA A 78 4.17 2.34 -6.62
N GLN A 79 4.94 3.22 -5.98
CA GLN A 79 6.18 3.77 -6.57
C GLN A 79 7.27 2.72 -6.67
N ILE A 80 7.44 1.87 -5.64
CA ILE A 80 8.35 0.72 -5.69
C ILE A 80 7.92 -0.19 -6.85
N THR A 81 6.63 -0.48 -7.00
CA THR A 81 6.14 -1.38 -8.06
C THR A 81 6.40 -0.84 -9.47
N GLU A 82 6.19 0.46 -9.73
CA GLU A 82 6.41 1.04 -11.07
C GLU A 82 7.89 1.19 -11.44
N GLN A 83 8.75 1.56 -10.49
CA GLN A 83 10.20 1.60 -10.71
C GLN A 83 10.76 0.20 -10.98
N PHE A 84 10.35 -0.80 -10.19
CA PHE A 84 10.72 -2.19 -10.42
C PHE A 84 10.19 -2.73 -11.75
N LYS A 85 8.97 -2.35 -12.14
CA LYS A 85 8.36 -2.78 -13.40
C LYS A 85 9.10 -2.21 -14.62
N THR A 86 9.51 -0.95 -14.57
CA THR A 86 10.29 -0.30 -15.63
C THR A 86 11.68 -0.93 -15.75
N ALA A 87 12.41 -1.05 -14.63
CA ALA A 87 13.71 -1.70 -14.61
C ALA A 87 13.66 -3.16 -15.09
N ARG A 88 12.61 -3.91 -14.72
CA ARG A 88 12.40 -5.27 -15.20
C ARG A 88 12.13 -5.32 -16.70
N HIS A 89 11.36 -4.37 -17.24
CA HIS A 89 11.05 -4.30 -18.67
C HIS A 89 12.31 -4.05 -19.50
N ASP A 90 13.14 -3.11 -19.07
CA ASP A 90 14.39 -2.79 -19.76
C ASP A 90 15.39 -3.95 -19.68
N TYR A 91 15.44 -4.66 -18.56
CA TYR A 91 16.22 -5.89 -18.42
C TYR A 91 15.75 -7.00 -19.37
N PHE A 92 14.44 -7.24 -19.47
CA PHE A 92 13.92 -8.26 -20.41
C PHE A 92 14.24 -7.91 -21.87
N LYS A 93 14.21 -6.64 -22.25
CA LYS A 93 14.63 -6.20 -23.59
C LYS A 93 16.12 -6.48 -23.85
N ALA A 94 16.98 -6.26 -22.85
CA ALA A 94 18.41 -6.55 -22.97
C ALA A 94 18.65 -8.07 -23.18
N ILE A 95 17.95 -8.92 -22.41
CA ILE A 95 17.99 -10.37 -22.61
C ILE A 95 17.54 -10.75 -24.02
N GLU A 96 16.39 -10.23 -24.47
CA GLU A 96 15.84 -10.57 -25.78
C GLU A 96 16.79 -10.16 -26.91
N LYS A 97 17.40 -8.97 -26.81
CA LYS A 97 18.43 -8.52 -27.75
C LYS A 97 19.60 -9.49 -27.79
N GLN A 98 20.16 -9.86 -26.63
CA GLN A 98 21.30 -10.77 -26.58
C GLN A 98 20.96 -12.16 -27.14
N PHE A 99 19.76 -12.66 -26.85
CA PHE A 99 19.29 -13.93 -27.39
C PHE A 99 19.17 -13.92 -28.91
N ASN A 100 18.80 -12.77 -29.49
CA ASN A 100 18.78 -12.58 -30.93
C ASN A 100 20.21 -12.48 -31.50
N ASP A 101 21.13 -11.83 -30.81
CA ASP A 101 22.55 -11.72 -31.21
C ASP A 101 23.24 -13.10 -31.22
N TRP A 102 22.91 -13.97 -30.27
CA TRP A 102 23.33 -15.38 -30.26
C TRP A 102 22.55 -16.29 -31.22
N GLN A 103 21.60 -15.73 -31.98
CA GLN A 103 20.77 -16.45 -32.96
C GLN A 103 20.06 -17.68 -32.35
N LEU A 104 19.54 -17.51 -31.13
CA LEU A 104 18.73 -18.53 -30.48
C LEU A 104 17.38 -18.64 -31.17
N SER A 105 16.94 -19.87 -31.46
CA SER A 105 15.56 -20.13 -31.90
C SER A 105 14.59 -19.82 -30.78
N ARG A 106 13.32 -19.54 -31.10
CA ARG A 106 12.26 -19.30 -30.10
C ARG A 106 12.21 -20.37 -29.01
N SER A 107 12.40 -21.63 -29.42
CA SER A 107 12.42 -22.77 -28.49
C SER A 107 13.64 -22.80 -27.55
N GLU A 108 14.79 -22.30 -28.01
CA GLU A 108 16.01 -22.15 -27.22
C GLU A 108 15.92 -20.93 -26.30
N GLN A 109 15.36 -19.81 -26.77
CA GLN A 109 15.13 -18.61 -25.96
C GLN A 109 14.27 -18.91 -24.72
N GLU A 110 13.21 -19.70 -24.88
CA GLU A 110 12.39 -20.16 -23.77
C GLU A 110 13.21 -20.98 -22.75
N VAL A 111 14.04 -21.91 -23.21
CA VAL A 111 14.89 -22.73 -22.32
C VAL A 111 15.94 -21.87 -21.64
N ALA A 112 16.62 -20.99 -22.37
CA ALA A 112 17.62 -20.07 -21.84
C ALA A 112 17.01 -19.18 -20.74
N LEU A 113 15.81 -18.65 -20.96
CA LEU A 113 15.11 -17.85 -19.95
C LEU A 113 14.79 -18.65 -18.68
N LEU A 114 14.39 -19.90 -18.82
CA LEU A 114 14.11 -20.76 -17.66
C LEU A 114 15.41 -21.14 -16.92
N ILE A 115 16.52 -21.34 -17.62
CA ILE A 115 17.84 -21.54 -17.00
C ILE A 115 18.25 -20.30 -16.20
N LEU A 116 18.06 -19.09 -16.76
CA LEU A 116 18.33 -17.82 -16.06
C LEU A 116 17.45 -17.63 -14.82
N LYS A 117 16.23 -18.16 -14.83
CA LYS A 117 15.35 -18.21 -13.64
C LYS A 117 15.82 -19.20 -12.57
N GLY A 118 16.89 -19.97 -12.83
CA GLY A 118 17.45 -20.92 -11.87
C GLY A 118 16.85 -22.33 -11.94
N LEU A 119 15.96 -22.59 -12.89
CA LEU A 119 15.33 -23.91 -13.04
C LEU A 119 16.36 -24.95 -13.54
N SER A 120 16.25 -26.15 -13.00
CA SER A 120 17.00 -27.33 -13.42
C SER A 120 16.41 -27.96 -14.68
N ILE A 121 17.19 -28.78 -15.39
CA ILE A 121 16.75 -29.47 -16.62
C ILE A 121 15.44 -30.28 -16.40
N PRO A 122 15.29 -31.05 -15.29
CA PRO A 122 14.03 -31.73 -15.00
C PRO A 122 12.84 -30.79 -14.82
N GLU A 123 13.01 -29.68 -14.10
CA GLU A 123 11.94 -28.70 -13.88
C GLU A 123 11.52 -28.01 -15.18
N ILE A 124 12.49 -27.68 -16.06
CA ILE A 124 12.23 -27.12 -17.38
C ILE A 124 11.48 -28.12 -18.27
N ALA A 125 11.87 -29.40 -18.21
CA ALA A 125 11.21 -30.47 -18.95
C ALA A 125 9.73 -30.59 -18.56
N ILE A 126 9.44 -30.55 -17.25
CA ILE A 126 8.08 -30.54 -16.70
C ILE A 126 7.32 -29.28 -17.16
N MET A 127 7.91 -28.10 -16.98
CA MET A 127 7.26 -26.82 -17.29
C MET A 127 6.93 -26.65 -18.77
N ARG A 128 7.76 -27.20 -19.66
CA ARG A 128 7.51 -27.17 -21.11
C ARG A 128 6.79 -28.41 -21.64
N SER A 129 6.46 -29.37 -20.77
CA SER A 129 5.91 -30.68 -21.17
C SER A 129 6.75 -31.37 -22.26
N THR A 130 8.08 -31.33 -22.11
CA THR A 130 9.05 -31.95 -23.03
C THR A 130 9.92 -32.97 -22.32
N LYS A 131 10.67 -33.78 -23.06
CA LYS A 131 11.62 -34.74 -22.48
C LYS A 131 12.88 -34.02 -21.99
N GLU A 132 13.44 -34.43 -20.86
CA GLU A 132 14.71 -33.89 -20.34
C GLU A 132 15.85 -33.95 -21.36
N LYS A 133 15.90 -35.01 -22.18
CA LYS A 133 16.89 -35.14 -23.26
C LYS A 133 16.81 -33.97 -24.26
N THR A 134 15.59 -33.52 -24.59
CA THR A 134 15.35 -32.40 -25.49
C THR A 134 15.82 -31.08 -24.87
N VAL A 135 15.49 -30.86 -23.60
CA VAL A 135 15.94 -29.68 -22.85
C VAL A 135 17.46 -29.65 -22.74
N ARG A 136 18.09 -30.78 -22.45
CA ARG A 136 19.56 -30.91 -22.40
C ARG A 136 20.20 -30.59 -23.75
N HIS A 137 19.63 -31.11 -24.83
CA HIS A 137 20.10 -30.80 -26.19
C HIS A 137 19.98 -29.30 -26.51
N GLN A 138 18.85 -28.67 -26.16
CA GLN A 138 18.65 -27.23 -26.32
C GLN A 138 19.62 -26.41 -25.45
N ALA A 139 19.83 -26.80 -24.20
CA ALA A 139 20.81 -26.17 -23.30
C ALA A 139 22.24 -26.22 -23.86
N SER A 140 22.67 -27.39 -24.35
CA SER A 140 23.98 -27.53 -25.00
C SER A 140 24.10 -26.69 -26.27
N ALA A 141 23.02 -26.55 -27.06
CA ALA A 141 23.01 -25.68 -28.22
C ALA A 141 23.12 -24.19 -27.83
N ILE A 142 22.43 -23.77 -26.76
CA ILE A 142 22.51 -22.41 -26.21
C ILE A 142 23.95 -22.09 -25.78
N TYR A 143 24.57 -22.95 -24.95
CA TYR A 143 25.94 -22.73 -24.48
C TYR A 143 26.94 -22.61 -25.63
N ARG A 144 26.80 -23.47 -26.65
CA ARG A 144 27.66 -23.45 -27.83
C ARG A 144 27.47 -22.21 -28.70
N LYS A 145 26.24 -21.71 -28.82
CA LYS A 145 25.93 -20.47 -29.56
C LYS A 145 26.38 -19.20 -28.81
N ALA A 146 26.28 -19.23 -27.48
CA ALA A 146 26.73 -18.15 -26.61
C ALA A 146 28.25 -18.19 -26.33
N GLN A 147 28.95 -19.24 -26.77
CA GLN A 147 30.38 -19.47 -26.54
C GLN A 147 30.76 -19.51 -25.05
N ILE A 148 29.95 -20.19 -24.24
CA ILE A 148 30.14 -20.35 -22.80
C ILE A 148 30.11 -21.84 -22.42
N ASP A 149 30.68 -22.18 -21.28
CA ASP A 149 30.91 -23.56 -20.86
C ASP A 149 29.72 -24.18 -20.10
N GLY A 150 28.78 -23.38 -19.61
CA GLY A 150 27.58 -23.93 -18.97
C GLY A 150 26.63 -22.94 -18.30
N ARG A 151 25.72 -23.49 -17.47
CA ARG A 151 24.63 -22.70 -16.85
C ARG A 151 25.13 -21.57 -15.97
N HIS A 152 26.22 -21.80 -15.23
CA HIS A 152 26.72 -20.85 -14.25
C HIS A 152 27.33 -19.64 -14.94
N GLU A 153 28.04 -19.87 -16.05
CA GLU A 153 28.60 -18.81 -16.88
C GLU A 153 27.50 -18.05 -17.63
N LEU A 154 26.46 -18.74 -18.11
CA LEU A 154 25.27 -18.09 -18.69
C LEU A 154 24.64 -17.12 -17.68
N SER A 155 24.41 -17.57 -16.44
CA SER A 155 23.86 -16.71 -15.38
C SER A 155 24.81 -15.58 -15.00
N ALA A 156 26.13 -15.84 -14.93
CA ALA A 156 27.13 -14.84 -14.59
C ALA A 156 27.21 -13.72 -15.64
N TRP A 157 27.19 -14.08 -16.92
CA TRP A 157 27.21 -13.14 -18.05
C TRP A 157 26.08 -12.11 -17.95
N PHE A 158 24.85 -12.55 -17.69
CA PHE A 158 23.72 -11.63 -17.51
C PHE A 158 23.75 -10.85 -16.18
N MET A 159 24.37 -11.39 -15.13
CA MET A 159 24.53 -10.68 -13.86
C MET A 159 25.57 -9.55 -13.95
N GLU A 160 26.66 -9.75 -14.70
CA GLU A 160 27.69 -8.73 -14.91
C GLU A 160 27.12 -7.51 -15.65
N ASP A 161 26.39 -7.74 -16.74
CA ASP A 161 25.67 -6.68 -17.46
C ASP A 161 24.61 -5.99 -16.58
N PHE A 162 23.91 -6.73 -15.72
CA PHE A 162 22.95 -6.14 -14.78
C PHE A 162 23.61 -5.19 -13.77
N ILE A 163 24.79 -5.55 -13.25
CA ILE A 163 25.53 -4.72 -12.30
C ILE A 163 26.10 -3.49 -13.02
N ALA A 164 26.59 -3.64 -14.25
CA ALA A 164 27.12 -2.54 -15.06
C ALA A 164 26.04 -1.48 -15.38
N VAL A 165 24.82 -1.91 -15.72
CA VAL A 165 23.70 -0.99 -16.02
C VAL A 165 23.23 -0.18 -14.80
N LYS A 166 23.42 -0.69 -13.57
CA LYS A 166 23.06 0.04 -12.34
C LYS A 166 24.12 1.05 -11.88
N ALA A 167 25.34 0.92 -12.38
CA ALA A 167 26.47 1.77 -12.00
C ALA A 167 26.62 3.04 -12.85
N ALA A 168 25.84 3.16 -13.93
CA ALA A 168 25.75 4.33 -14.81
C ALA A 168 24.52 5.19 -14.49
#